data_AF-A0A0J8QWK2-F1
#
_entry.id   AF-A0A0J8QWK2-F1
#
_cell.length_a   1.000
_cell.length_b   1.000
_cell.length_c   1.000
_cell.angle_alpha   90.00
_cell.angle_beta   90.00
_cell.angle_gamma   90.00
#
_symmetry.space_group_name_H-M   'P 1'
#
loop_
_entity.id
_entity.type
_entity.pdbx_description
1 polymer ?
#
loop_
_entity_poly.entity_id
_entity_poly.type
_entity_poly.pdbx_seq_one_letter_code
_entity_poly.pdbx_strand_id
1 'polypeptide(L)'
;MPDFHALSRPKPKDYKYLLSALDVIEGIASKLNNDARDYALKVALRLTLDETSMRDCFVSTATQRAITSLLGEGVLLADLALYELSVVLYNTIKDPALQSQLLKHISPATPKVALLRCRLAAAFFFEDKAFLDKPAELVFDLKRMTIRLQDDRFKIHRSTPTGQEPLDYWELSAITSILDVAIGSGTAEKSFPNKESEAKFNRDVDKLAEQIKVIFTAIKDTGASHLKRTESKEYLQALHYRLIYGVRTKPRLYCFPAWCPPRVEVVADGGLEWS
;
A
#
# COMPACT_ATOMS: atom_id res chain seq x y z
N MET A 1 16.39 40.11 -27.51
CA MET A 1 16.30 39.29 -26.28
C MET A 1 14.84 39.03 -26.00
N PRO A 2 14.38 37.80 -25.77
CA PRO A 2 12.99 37.56 -25.41
C PRO A 2 12.77 37.93 -23.94
N ASP A 3 11.69 38.66 -23.71
CA ASP A 3 11.22 39.14 -22.42
C ASP A 3 10.63 37.95 -21.64
N PHE A 4 11.28 37.55 -20.54
CA PHE A 4 10.74 36.56 -19.62
C PHE A 4 9.66 37.23 -18.78
N HIS A 5 8.43 37.22 -19.27
CA HIS A 5 7.28 37.50 -18.43
C HIS A 5 7.31 36.52 -17.25
N ALA A 6 7.63 37.05 -16.06
CA ALA A 6 7.50 36.34 -14.81
C ALA A 6 6.05 35.88 -14.68
N LEU A 7 5.82 34.58 -14.92
CA LEU A 7 4.55 33.92 -14.63
C LEU A 7 4.21 34.27 -13.18
N SER A 8 3.15 35.08 -13.01
CA SER A 8 2.70 35.51 -11.69
C SER A 8 2.50 34.26 -10.85
N ARG A 9 3.28 34.12 -9.77
CA ARG A 9 3.11 32.97 -8.86
C ARG A 9 1.64 32.92 -8.45
N PRO A 10 0.98 31.75 -8.53
CA PRO A 10 -0.38 31.60 -8.02
C PRO A 10 -0.42 32.15 -6.60
N LYS A 11 -1.40 33.02 -6.30
CA LYS A 11 -1.59 33.48 -4.93
C LYS A 11 -1.76 32.24 -4.03
N PRO A 12 -1.05 32.17 -2.89
CA PRO A 12 -1.22 31.03 -1.99
C PRO A 12 -2.70 30.91 -1.61
N LYS A 13 -3.27 29.72 -1.81
CA LYS A 13 -4.66 29.44 -1.43
C LYS A 13 -4.78 29.57 0.09
N ASP A 14 -5.70 30.40 0.55
CA ASP A 14 -6.01 30.55 1.98
C ASP A 14 -6.99 29.44 2.39
N TYR A 15 -6.50 28.47 3.16
CA TYR A 15 -7.28 27.32 3.63
C TYR A 15 -7.92 27.53 5.01
N LYS A 16 -7.88 28.74 5.60
CA LYS A 16 -8.34 28.96 6.99
C LYS A 16 -9.76 28.48 7.27
N TYR A 17 -10.69 28.65 6.33
CA TYR A 17 -12.08 28.23 6.50
C TYR A 17 -12.24 26.72 6.38
N LEU A 18 -11.47 26.09 5.49
CA LEU A 18 -11.44 24.63 5.37
C LEU A 18 -10.87 24.00 6.63
N LEU A 19 -9.75 24.53 7.13
CA LEU A 19 -9.13 24.09 8.38
C LEU A 19 -10.09 24.26 9.56
N SER A 20 -10.73 25.43 9.69
CA SER A 20 -11.74 25.66 10.73
C SER A 20 -12.92 24.69 10.63
N ALA A 21 -13.39 24.35 9.43
CA ALA A 21 -14.45 23.38 9.24
C ALA A 21 -14.01 21.96 9.63
N LEU A 22 -12.79 21.55 9.27
CA LEU A 22 -12.21 20.26 9.63
C LEU A 22 -12.02 20.14 11.16
N ASP A 23 -11.55 21.20 11.81
CA ASP A 23 -11.39 21.25 13.27
C ASP A 23 -12.75 21.10 13.98
N VAL A 24 -13.80 21.76 13.47
CA VAL A 24 -15.16 21.60 13.99
C VAL A 24 -15.65 20.16 13.81
N ILE A 25 -15.49 19.59 12.61
CA ILE A 25 -15.89 18.20 12.31
C ILE A 25 -15.18 17.22 13.26
N GLU A 26 -13.87 17.38 13.44
CA GLU A 26 -13.08 16.58 14.36
C GLU A 26 -13.60 16.69 15.79
N GLY A 27 -13.78 17.92 16.29
CA GLY A 27 -14.19 18.18 17.67
C GLY A 27 -15.61 17.74 18.02
N ILE A 28 -16.51 17.66 17.03
CA ILE A 28 -17.89 17.21 17.24
C ILE A 28 -18.14 15.76 16.83
N ALA A 29 -17.17 15.07 16.22
CA ALA A 29 -17.35 13.74 15.63
C ALA A 29 -18.02 12.74 16.58
N SER A 30 -17.60 12.72 17.85
CA SER A 30 -18.14 11.85 18.90
C SER A 30 -19.59 12.15 19.28
N LYS A 31 -20.06 13.38 19.02
CA LYS A 31 -21.41 13.87 19.33
C LYS A 31 -22.38 13.76 18.14
N LEU A 32 -21.88 13.50 16.94
CA LEU A 32 -22.71 13.30 15.75
C LEU A 32 -23.50 11.99 15.85
N ASN A 33 -24.75 12.01 15.39
CA ASN A 33 -25.51 10.78 15.12
C ASN A 33 -24.93 10.03 13.91
N ASN A 34 -25.41 8.80 13.68
CA ASN A 34 -24.86 7.94 12.64
C ASN A 34 -24.99 8.55 11.23
N ASP A 35 -26.13 9.15 10.90
CA ASP A 35 -26.38 9.74 9.58
C ASP A 35 -25.47 10.94 9.30
N ALA A 36 -25.35 11.87 10.25
CA ALA A 36 -24.47 13.03 10.12
C ALA A 36 -23.00 12.62 10.06
N ARG A 37 -22.62 11.60 10.83
CA ARG A 37 -21.26 11.04 10.82
C ARG A 37 -20.93 10.37 9.49
N ASP A 38 -21.84 9.56 8.95
CA ASP A 38 -21.69 8.94 7.63
C ASP A 38 -21.57 10.01 6.53
N TYR A 39 -22.43 11.03 6.56
CA TYR A 39 -22.36 12.14 5.61
C TYR A 39 -21.04 12.92 5.72
N ALA A 40 -20.62 13.29 6.94
CA ALA A 40 -19.36 13.99 7.17
C ALA A 40 -18.15 13.16 6.71
N LEU A 41 -18.17 11.84 6.96
CA LEU A 41 -17.12 10.93 6.54
C LEU A 41 -17.04 10.84 5.01
N LYS A 42 -18.19 10.73 4.35
CA LYS A 42 -18.32 10.79 2.88
C LYS A 42 -17.77 12.09 2.29
N VAL A 43 -17.96 13.23 2.94
CA VAL A 43 -17.40 14.52 2.52
C VAL A 43 -15.88 14.53 2.72
N ALA A 44 -15.41 14.14 3.90
CA ALA A 44 -13.97 14.11 4.22
C ALA A 44 -13.18 13.17 3.29
N LEU A 45 -13.73 11.99 2.99
CA LEU A 45 -13.11 11.04 2.05
C LEU A 45 -13.07 11.57 0.61
N ARG A 46 -14.06 12.37 0.18
CA ARG A 46 -14.00 13.02 -1.13
C ARG A 46 -12.98 14.15 -1.17
N LEU A 47 -12.82 14.89 -0.07
CA LEU A 47 -11.77 15.91 0.04
C LEU A 47 -10.37 15.30 -0.19
N THR A 48 -10.15 14.06 0.24
CA THR A 48 -8.86 13.38 0.00
C THR A 48 -8.53 13.21 -1.49
N LEU A 49 -9.51 13.29 -2.39
CA LEU A 49 -9.31 13.18 -3.83
C LEU A 49 -8.83 14.49 -4.47
N ASP A 50 -8.98 15.63 -3.79
CA ASP A 50 -8.46 16.91 -4.27
C ASP A 50 -6.96 17.03 -4.00
N GLU A 51 -6.16 16.62 -4.98
CA GLU A 51 -4.70 16.65 -4.88
C GLU A 51 -4.16 18.06 -4.58
N THR A 52 -4.83 19.11 -5.07
CA THR A 52 -4.34 20.48 -4.88
C THR A 52 -4.46 20.93 -3.43
N SER A 53 -5.55 20.55 -2.76
CA SER A 53 -5.78 20.81 -1.34
C SER A 53 -4.92 19.89 -0.47
N MET A 54 -4.80 18.60 -0.84
CA MET A 54 -4.05 17.62 -0.05
C MET A 54 -2.52 17.76 -0.14
N ARG A 55 -2.00 18.59 -1.06
CA ARG A 55 -0.57 19.00 -1.08
C ARG A 55 -0.21 19.92 0.10
N ASP A 56 -1.17 20.61 0.69
CA ASP A 56 -0.94 21.39 1.91
C ASP A 56 -0.89 20.46 3.14
N CYS A 57 0.20 20.54 3.90
CA CYS A 57 0.43 19.63 5.02
C CYS A 57 -0.57 19.83 6.17
N PHE A 58 -1.05 21.06 6.39
CA PHE A 58 -2.06 21.35 7.41
C PHE A 58 -3.40 20.79 6.99
N VAL A 59 -3.82 20.99 5.75
CA VAL A 59 -5.08 20.44 5.21
C VAL A 59 -5.03 18.92 5.22
N SER A 60 -3.95 18.29 4.77
CA SER A 60 -3.81 16.83 4.78
C SER A 60 -3.89 16.27 6.19
N THR A 61 -3.20 16.89 7.14
CA THR A 61 -3.20 16.43 8.55
C THR A 61 -4.56 16.61 9.20
N ALA A 62 -5.20 17.77 9.02
CA ALA A 62 -6.54 18.04 9.56
C ALA A 62 -7.58 17.08 8.96
N THR A 63 -7.49 16.79 7.66
CA THR A 63 -8.37 15.82 6.99
C THR A 63 -8.19 14.41 7.56
N GLN A 64 -6.95 13.96 7.75
CA GLN A 64 -6.64 12.66 8.36
C GLN A 64 -7.19 12.55 9.79
N ARG A 65 -7.05 13.62 10.60
CA ARG A 65 -7.59 13.67 11.96
C ARG A 65 -9.12 13.65 12.00
N ALA A 66 -9.77 14.41 11.11
CA ALA A 66 -11.22 14.40 10.96
C ALA A 66 -11.73 13.01 10.55
N ILE A 67 -11.13 12.37 9.54
CA ILE A 67 -11.47 11.00 9.13
C ILE A 67 -11.30 10.03 10.29
N THR A 68 -10.17 10.10 11.01
CA THR A 68 -9.89 9.21 12.15
C THR A 68 -10.94 9.39 13.25
N SER A 69 -11.30 10.62 13.57
CA SER A 69 -12.30 10.93 14.61
C SER A 69 -13.72 10.50 14.21
N LEU A 70 -14.07 10.64 12.91
CA LEU A 70 -15.35 10.18 12.36
C LEU A 70 -15.44 8.65 12.30
N LEU A 71 -14.33 7.96 12.04
CA LEU A 71 -14.27 6.49 12.11
C LEU A 71 -14.36 5.99 13.56
N GLY A 72 -13.80 6.76 14.50
CA GLY A 72 -13.90 6.56 15.96
C GLY A 72 -13.19 5.32 16.49
N GLU A 73 -12.93 5.30 17.80
CA GLU A 73 -12.46 4.10 18.53
C GLU A 73 -13.63 3.25 19.06
N GLY A 74 -14.80 3.85 19.25
CA GLY A 74 -15.98 3.21 19.82
C GLY A 74 -16.95 2.71 18.76
N VAL A 75 -17.39 1.46 18.91
CA VAL A 75 -18.63 0.71 18.55
C VAL A 75 -19.73 1.36 17.67
N LEU A 76 -19.77 2.68 17.48
CA LEU A 76 -20.88 3.44 16.92
C LEU A 76 -21.04 3.33 15.40
N LEU A 77 -19.96 3.18 14.62
CA LEU A 77 -20.09 2.79 13.21
C LEU A 77 -20.19 1.27 13.14
N ALA A 78 -21.42 0.78 13.05
CA ALA A 78 -21.72 -0.62 12.80
C ALA A 78 -20.92 -1.11 11.58
N ASP A 79 -20.44 -2.34 11.63
CA ASP A 79 -19.61 -2.91 10.54
C ASP A 79 -20.34 -2.88 9.19
N LEU A 80 -21.68 -2.95 9.21
CA LEU A 80 -22.54 -2.78 8.04
C LEU A 80 -22.36 -1.40 7.36
N ALA A 81 -22.33 -0.32 8.14
CA ALA A 81 -22.18 1.03 7.60
C ALA A 81 -20.77 1.26 7.00
N LEU A 82 -19.73 0.66 7.58
CA LEU A 82 -18.38 0.68 7.01
C LEU A 82 -18.28 -0.14 5.72
N TYR A 83 -18.97 -1.28 5.66
CA TYR A 83 -19.07 -2.08 4.45
C TYR A 83 -19.78 -1.30 3.33
N GLU A 84 -20.94 -0.71 3.61
CA GLU A 84 -21.69 0.10 2.64
C GLU A 84 -20.88 1.27 2.10
N LEU A 85 -20.19 2.00 2.99
CA LEU A 85 -19.26 3.05 2.60
C LEU A 85 -18.17 2.52 1.68
N SER A 86 -17.58 1.38 2.01
CA SER A 86 -16.53 0.75 1.20
C SER A 86 -17.04 0.34 -0.18
N VAL A 87 -18.29 -0.15 -0.27
CA VAL A 87 -18.95 -0.46 -1.54
C VAL A 87 -19.14 0.80 -2.38
N VAL A 88 -19.58 1.90 -1.77
CA VAL A 88 -19.72 3.20 -2.46
C VAL A 88 -18.36 3.67 -2.99
N LEU A 89 -17.30 3.65 -2.17
CA LEU A 89 -15.95 4.04 -2.59
C LEU A 89 -15.44 3.15 -3.74
N TYR A 90 -15.60 1.83 -3.60
CA TYR A 90 -15.22 0.86 -4.62
C TYR A 90 -15.93 1.09 -5.95
N ASN A 91 -17.23 1.40 -5.92
CA ASN A 91 -18.01 1.61 -7.13
C ASN A 91 -17.76 2.96 -7.78
N THR A 92 -17.34 3.97 -7.03
CA THR A 92 -17.20 5.35 -7.53
C THR A 92 -15.78 5.68 -7.96
N ILE A 93 -14.75 5.15 -7.30
CA ILE A 93 -13.36 5.51 -7.54
C ILE A 93 -12.68 4.39 -8.34
N LYS A 94 -12.55 4.59 -9.66
CA LYS A 94 -11.99 3.60 -10.60
C LYS A 94 -10.55 3.85 -11.01
N ASP A 95 -10.13 5.11 -10.94
CA ASP A 95 -8.77 5.50 -11.28
C ASP A 95 -7.77 5.07 -10.17
N PRO A 96 -6.70 4.32 -10.50
CA PRO A 96 -5.73 3.86 -9.50
C PRO A 96 -5.04 4.99 -8.73
N ALA A 97 -4.78 6.13 -9.36
CA ALA A 97 -4.14 7.25 -8.67
C ALA A 97 -5.05 7.85 -7.60
N LEU A 98 -6.35 8.03 -7.91
CA LEU A 98 -7.35 8.44 -6.94
C LEU A 98 -7.55 7.41 -5.82
N GLN A 99 -7.53 6.11 -6.15
CA GLN A 99 -7.59 5.04 -5.15
C GLN A 99 -6.38 5.08 -4.20
N SER A 100 -5.18 5.23 -4.74
CA SER A 100 -3.94 5.37 -3.97
C SER A 100 -3.98 6.62 -3.09
N GLN A 101 -4.44 7.75 -3.62
CA GLN A 101 -4.57 9.01 -2.90
C GLN A 101 -5.55 8.90 -1.73
N LEU A 102 -6.74 8.31 -1.95
CA LEU A 102 -7.68 8.00 -0.88
C LEU A 102 -7.02 7.18 0.24
N LEU A 103 -6.38 6.06 -0.14
CA LEU A 103 -5.74 5.15 0.82
C LEU A 103 -4.60 5.81 1.58
N LYS A 104 -3.86 6.75 0.97
CA LYS A 104 -2.80 7.54 1.63
C LYS A 104 -3.33 8.40 2.76
N HIS A 105 -4.57 8.89 2.66
CA HIS A 105 -5.20 9.78 3.63
C HIS A 105 -6.11 9.07 4.65
N ILE A 106 -6.30 7.75 4.54
CA ILE A 106 -6.90 6.95 5.60
C ILE A 106 -5.78 6.49 6.55
N SER A 107 -5.66 7.15 7.71
CA SER A 107 -4.65 6.79 8.71
C SER A 107 -4.99 5.44 9.38
N PRO A 108 -4.07 4.46 9.44
CA PRO A 108 -4.29 3.18 10.11
C PRO A 108 -4.16 3.31 11.64
N ALA A 109 -4.85 4.28 12.24
CA ALA A 109 -4.72 4.63 13.66
C ALA A 109 -5.23 3.53 14.61
N THR A 110 -6.21 2.73 14.18
CA THR A 110 -6.76 1.60 14.94
C THR A 110 -6.72 0.33 14.10
N PRO A 111 -6.72 -0.88 14.71
CA PRO A 111 -6.79 -2.14 13.97
C PRO A 111 -7.99 -2.23 13.02
N LYS A 112 -9.14 -1.66 13.43
CA LYS A 112 -10.36 -1.62 12.61
C LYS A 112 -10.15 -0.78 11.35
N VAL A 113 -9.57 0.41 11.47
CA VAL A 113 -9.28 1.28 10.33
C VAL A 113 -8.17 0.71 9.46
N ALA A 114 -7.15 0.09 10.05
CA ALA A 114 -6.11 -0.62 9.32
C ALA A 114 -6.70 -1.75 8.46
N LEU A 115 -7.61 -2.55 9.02
CA LEU A 115 -8.30 -3.63 8.29
C LEU A 115 -9.19 -3.09 7.18
N LEU A 116 -10.00 -2.05 7.44
CA LEU A 116 -10.81 -1.36 6.43
C LEU A 116 -9.94 -0.90 5.25
N ARG A 117 -8.82 -0.25 5.56
CA ARG A 117 -7.86 0.25 4.58
C ARG A 117 -7.25 -0.89 3.75
N CYS A 118 -6.88 -2.01 4.39
CA CYS A 118 -6.36 -3.20 3.69
C CYS A 118 -7.42 -3.84 2.79
N ARG A 119 -8.67 -3.96 3.25
CA ARG A 119 -9.80 -4.50 2.48
C ARG A 119 -10.09 -3.68 1.23
N LEU A 120 -10.15 -2.35 1.38
CA LEU A 120 -10.31 -1.43 0.24
C LEU A 120 -9.16 -1.57 -0.74
N ALA A 121 -7.92 -1.58 -0.26
CA ALA A 121 -6.74 -1.74 -1.11
C ALA A 121 -6.74 -3.09 -1.85
N ALA A 122 -7.08 -4.19 -1.19
CA ALA A 122 -7.20 -5.49 -1.83
C ALA A 122 -8.33 -5.52 -2.86
N ALA A 123 -9.49 -4.93 -2.55
CA ALA A 123 -10.60 -4.83 -3.49
C ALA A 123 -10.21 -4.03 -4.74
N PHE A 124 -9.50 -2.90 -4.58
CA PHE A 124 -8.97 -2.11 -5.69
C PHE A 124 -7.93 -2.89 -6.50
N PHE A 125 -6.95 -3.51 -5.85
CA PHE A 125 -5.87 -4.23 -6.50
C PHE A 125 -6.36 -5.45 -7.31
N PHE A 126 -7.29 -6.21 -6.74
CA PHE A 126 -7.88 -7.38 -7.40
C PHE A 126 -9.08 -7.06 -8.27
N GLU A 127 -9.53 -5.79 -8.26
CA GLU A 127 -10.76 -5.36 -8.93
C GLU A 127 -11.96 -6.26 -8.54
N ASP A 128 -12.03 -6.62 -7.25
CA ASP A 128 -12.94 -7.62 -6.71
C ASP A 128 -13.58 -7.13 -5.40
N LYS A 129 -14.88 -6.81 -5.48
CA LYS A 129 -15.68 -6.33 -4.34
C LYS A 129 -15.76 -7.34 -3.19
N ALA A 130 -15.51 -8.62 -3.43
CA ALA A 130 -15.59 -9.65 -2.39
C ALA A 130 -14.58 -9.41 -1.26
N PHE A 131 -13.50 -8.67 -1.52
CA PHE A 131 -12.49 -8.35 -0.49
C PHE A 131 -12.98 -7.34 0.56
N LEU A 132 -14.08 -6.62 0.32
CA LEU A 132 -14.59 -5.59 1.23
C LEU A 132 -15.12 -6.15 2.56
N ASP A 133 -15.47 -7.44 2.61
CA ASP A 133 -16.01 -8.11 3.80
C ASP A 133 -15.14 -9.29 4.26
N LYS A 134 -13.99 -9.53 3.62
CA LYS A 134 -13.14 -10.66 3.98
C LYS A 134 -12.58 -10.52 5.39
N PRO A 135 -12.50 -11.59 6.19
CA PRO A 135 -11.78 -11.57 7.45
C PRO A 135 -10.28 -11.26 7.20
N ALA A 136 -9.60 -10.71 8.21
CA ALA A 136 -8.25 -10.16 8.05
C ALA A 136 -7.25 -11.16 7.45
N GLU A 137 -7.39 -12.43 7.81
CA GLU A 137 -6.57 -13.55 7.38
C GLU A 137 -6.71 -13.85 5.88
N LEU A 138 -7.86 -13.51 5.28
CA LEU A 138 -8.17 -13.79 3.87
C LEU A 138 -7.98 -12.57 2.95
N VAL A 139 -7.75 -11.38 3.52
CA VAL A 139 -7.38 -10.18 2.76
C VAL A 139 -5.94 -10.29 2.26
N PHE A 140 -5.07 -10.86 3.10
CA PHE A 140 -3.65 -11.03 2.82
C PHE A 140 -3.37 -12.36 2.09
N ASP A 141 -3.35 -12.32 0.76
CA ASP A 141 -3.05 -13.49 -0.09
C ASP A 141 -1.87 -13.23 -1.02
N LEU A 142 -0.66 -13.52 -0.53
CA LEU A 142 0.60 -13.34 -1.25
C LEU A 142 0.64 -14.09 -2.59
N LYS A 143 -0.01 -15.25 -2.68
CA LYS A 143 -0.01 -16.05 -3.90
C LYS A 143 -0.86 -15.40 -4.96
N ARG A 144 -2.09 -14.99 -4.60
CA ARG A 144 -2.98 -14.28 -5.52
C ARG A 144 -2.38 -12.94 -5.94
N MET A 145 -1.71 -12.23 -5.03
CA MET A 145 -0.95 -11.01 -5.36
C MET A 145 0.15 -11.28 -6.40
N THR A 146 0.92 -12.35 -6.20
CA THR A 146 2.00 -12.75 -7.12
C THR A 146 1.46 -13.08 -8.51
N ILE A 147 0.37 -13.87 -8.58
CA ILE A 147 -0.27 -14.24 -9.86
C ILE A 147 -0.75 -12.98 -10.59
N ARG A 148 -1.41 -12.06 -9.88
CA ARG A 148 -1.89 -10.80 -10.47
C ARG A 148 -0.78 -9.96 -11.10
N LEU A 149 0.40 -9.91 -10.47
CA LEU A 149 1.56 -9.19 -11.00
C LEU A 149 2.20 -9.86 -12.22
N GLN A 150 1.81 -11.09 -12.58
CA GLN A 150 2.29 -11.78 -13.80
C GLN A 150 1.48 -11.40 -15.05
N ASP A 151 0.35 -10.71 -14.88
CA ASP A 151 -0.49 -10.25 -15.97
C ASP A 151 0.29 -9.39 -16.97
N ASP A 152 -0.11 -9.46 -18.24
CA ASP A 152 0.56 -8.77 -19.33
C ASP A 152 0.67 -7.25 -19.14
N ARG A 153 -0.23 -6.65 -18.35
CA ARG A 153 -0.21 -5.21 -18.04
C ARG A 153 1.03 -4.75 -17.28
N PHE A 154 1.72 -5.66 -16.58
CA PHE A 154 2.93 -5.35 -15.81
C PHE A 154 4.23 -5.64 -16.60
N LYS A 155 4.12 -6.11 -17.86
CA LYS A 155 5.28 -6.39 -18.71
C LYS A 155 5.76 -5.12 -19.42
N ILE A 156 6.86 -4.56 -18.96
CA ILE A 156 7.45 -3.29 -19.45
C ILE A 156 7.89 -3.34 -20.92
N HIS A 157 8.26 -4.52 -21.45
CA HIS A 157 8.74 -4.70 -22.82
C HIS A 157 7.64 -5.09 -23.81
N ARG A 158 6.37 -4.75 -23.55
CA ARG A 158 5.29 -5.03 -24.49
C ARG A 158 5.49 -4.22 -25.77
N SER A 159 5.98 -4.86 -26.82
CA SER A 159 5.84 -4.38 -28.18
C SER A 159 4.37 -4.56 -28.57
N THR A 160 3.54 -3.54 -28.38
CA THR A 160 2.19 -3.57 -28.94
C THR A 160 2.28 -3.41 -30.46
N PRO A 161 1.67 -4.29 -31.27
CA PRO A 161 1.66 -4.17 -32.73
C PRO A 161 1.04 -2.85 -33.24
N THR A 162 0.30 -2.15 -32.39
CA THR A 162 -0.60 -1.05 -32.75
C THR A 162 -0.21 0.33 -32.18
N GLY A 163 1.02 0.50 -31.69
CA GLY A 163 1.46 1.81 -31.16
C GLY A 163 0.67 2.27 -29.92
N GLN A 164 0.15 1.32 -29.12
CA GLN A 164 -0.45 1.64 -27.83
C GLN A 164 0.59 2.29 -26.91
N GLU A 165 0.11 3.22 -26.09
CA GLU A 165 0.96 4.04 -25.23
C GLU A 165 1.91 3.16 -24.39
N PRO A 166 3.16 3.63 -24.19
CA PRO A 166 4.09 2.99 -23.27
C PRO A 166 3.43 2.86 -21.90
N LEU A 167 3.76 1.78 -21.17
CA LEU A 167 3.36 1.53 -19.79
C LEU A 167 3.21 2.84 -18.98
N ASP A 168 2.02 3.09 -18.43
CA ASP A 168 1.80 4.27 -17.60
C ASP A 168 2.48 4.08 -16.24
N TYR A 169 3.61 4.77 -16.07
CA TYR A 169 4.39 4.78 -14.84
C TYR A 169 3.61 5.41 -13.67
N TRP A 170 2.69 6.33 -13.93
CA TRP A 170 1.84 6.90 -12.89
C TRP A 170 0.88 5.84 -12.32
N GLU A 171 0.21 5.12 -13.22
CA GLU A 171 -0.65 3.99 -12.87
C GLU A 171 0.15 2.91 -12.12
N LEU A 172 1.36 2.57 -12.60
CA LEU A 172 2.22 1.58 -11.95
C LEU A 172 2.59 1.98 -10.52
N SER A 173 2.94 3.25 -10.30
CA SER A 173 3.24 3.79 -8.96
C SER A 173 2.02 3.70 -8.04
N ALA A 174 0.85 4.04 -8.57
CA ALA A 174 -0.40 3.99 -7.83
C ALA A 174 -0.77 2.55 -7.45
N ILE A 175 -0.71 1.61 -8.39
CA ILE A 175 -0.96 0.18 -8.14
C ILE A 175 0.04 -0.39 -7.13
N THR A 176 1.32 0.00 -7.23
CA THR A 176 2.36 -0.41 -6.28
C THR A 176 2.04 0.08 -4.86
N SER A 177 1.57 1.33 -4.74
CA SER A 177 1.14 1.90 -3.46
C SER A 177 -0.09 1.20 -2.91
N ILE A 178 -1.07 0.86 -3.76
CA ILE A 178 -2.26 0.09 -3.38
C ILE A 178 -1.86 -1.30 -2.88
N LEU A 179 -0.94 -1.98 -3.58
CA LEU A 179 -0.42 -3.29 -3.17
C LEU A 179 0.29 -3.22 -1.80
N ASP A 180 1.12 -2.20 -1.59
CA ASP A 180 1.81 -1.96 -0.32
C ASP A 180 0.81 -1.81 0.84
N VAL A 181 -0.29 -1.09 0.61
CA VAL A 181 -1.37 -0.94 1.59
C VAL A 181 -2.14 -2.25 1.80
N ALA A 182 -2.43 -3.01 0.74
CA ALA A 182 -3.11 -4.31 0.83
C ALA A 182 -2.28 -5.34 1.61
N ILE A 183 -0.95 -5.26 1.55
CA ILE A 183 -0.03 -6.05 2.36
C ILE A 183 -0.16 -5.70 3.86
N GLY A 184 -0.57 -4.49 4.20
CA GLY A 184 -0.85 -4.10 5.59
C GLY A 184 0.37 -4.24 6.49
N SER A 185 0.26 -4.74 7.72
CA SER A 185 1.44 -5.04 8.54
C SER A 185 2.31 -6.18 7.99
N GLY A 186 1.85 -6.93 6.98
CA GLY A 186 2.52 -8.09 6.40
C GLY A 186 2.57 -9.32 7.29
N THR A 187 2.38 -9.15 8.60
CA THR A 187 2.39 -10.22 9.61
C THR A 187 0.96 -10.58 10.00
N ALA A 188 0.25 -11.29 9.12
CA ALA A 188 -1.07 -11.82 9.45
C ALA A 188 -0.99 -12.83 10.63
N GLU A 189 0.14 -13.54 10.78
CA GLU A 189 0.35 -14.52 11.83
C GLU A 189 1.35 -13.99 12.87
N LYS A 190 0.85 -13.55 14.03
CA LYS A 190 1.71 -13.27 15.21
C LYS A 190 2.41 -14.53 15.74
N SER A 191 1.96 -15.72 15.32
CA SER A 191 2.58 -17.00 15.65
C SER A 191 2.25 -18.03 14.58
N PHE A 192 3.28 -18.60 13.97
CA PHE A 192 3.13 -19.70 13.02
C PHE A 192 2.93 -21.00 13.79
N PRO A 193 1.99 -21.89 13.39
CA PRO A 193 1.74 -23.14 14.09
C PRO A 193 2.98 -24.06 14.10
N ASN A 194 3.83 -24.01 13.08
CA ASN A 194 5.08 -24.77 13.04
C ASN A 194 6.13 -24.09 12.14
N LYS A 195 7.35 -24.63 12.14
CA LYS A 195 8.45 -24.12 11.30
C LYS A 195 8.18 -24.27 9.80
N GLU A 196 7.36 -25.23 9.40
CA GLU A 196 7.05 -25.48 7.99
C GLU A 196 6.08 -24.44 7.42
N SER A 197 5.08 -24.00 8.21
CA SER A 197 4.16 -22.93 7.84
C SER A 197 4.90 -21.59 7.76
N GLU A 198 5.80 -21.31 8.69
CA GLU A 198 6.70 -20.14 8.62
C GLU A 198 7.58 -20.19 7.36
N ALA A 199 8.18 -21.35 7.06
CA ALA A 199 9.00 -21.52 5.86
C ALA A 199 8.17 -21.36 4.58
N LYS A 200 6.92 -21.84 4.56
CA LYS A 200 5.99 -21.66 3.43
C LYS A 200 5.63 -20.20 3.22
N PHE A 201 5.27 -19.50 4.29
CA PHE A 201 5.01 -18.06 4.26
C PHE A 201 6.21 -17.29 3.70
N ASN A 202 7.41 -17.55 4.21
CA ASN A 202 8.63 -16.89 3.71
C ASN A 202 8.91 -17.21 2.23
N ARG A 203 8.61 -18.42 1.76
CA ARG A 203 8.71 -18.74 0.32
C ARG A 203 7.69 -17.96 -0.52
N ASP A 204 6.48 -17.77 -0.02
CA ASP A 204 5.46 -17.00 -0.72
C ASP A 204 5.80 -15.49 -0.74
N VAL A 205 6.38 -14.96 0.34
CA VAL A 205 6.96 -13.59 0.37
C VAL A 205 8.10 -13.45 -0.64
N ASP A 206 9.06 -14.40 -0.65
CA ASP A 206 10.20 -14.40 -1.58
C ASP A 206 9.71 -14.40 -3.05
N LYS A 207 8.65 -15.16 -3.38
CA LYS A 207 8.07 -15.18 -4.73
C LYS A 207 7.46 -13.84 -5.13
N LEU A 208 6.71 -13.20 -4.24
CA LEU A 208 6.13 -11.88 -4.50
C LEU A 208 7.25 -10.84 -4.69
N ALA A 209 8.27 -10.87 -3.82
CA ALA A 209 9.40 -9.96 -3.90
C ALA A 209 10.22 -10.13 -5.19
N GLU A 210 10.40 -11.37 -5.66
CA GLU A 210 11.07 -11.63 -6.95
C GLU A 210 10.23 -11.14 -8.12
N GLN A 211 8.90 -11.32 -8.09
CA GLN A 211 8.04 -10.80 -9.15
C GLN A 211 8.10 -9.27 -9.26
N ILE A 212 8.11 -8.57 -8.13
CA ILE A 212 8.29 -7.10 -8.10
C ILE A 212 9.67 -6.70 -8.64
N LYS A 213 10.70 -7.49 -8.32
CA LYS A 213 12.06 -7.29 -8.85
C LYS A 213 12.16 -7.47 -10.36
N VAL A 214 11.48 -8.46 -10.92
CA VAL A 214 11.37 -8.63 -12.38
C VAL A 214 10.80 -7.36 -13.02
N ILE A 215 9.76 -6.76 -12.42
CA ILE A 215 9.18 -5.51 -12.92
C ILE A 215 10.20 -4.37 -12.85
N PHE A 216 10.72 -4.00 -11.66
CA PHE A 216 11.56 -2.80 -11.57
C PHE A 216 12.91 -2.91 -12.28
N THR A 217 13.45 -4.13 -12.46
CA THR A 217 14.71 -4.35 -13.21
C THR A 217 14.53 -4.17 -14.72
N ALA A 218 13.34 -4.44 -15.26
CA ALA A 218 13.02 -4.15 -16.66
C ALA A 218 12.83 -2.64 -16.94
N ILE A 219 12.65 -1.83 -15.90
CA ILE A 219 12.60 -0.36 -16.02
C ILE A 219 14.02 0.18 -16.20
N LYS A 220 14.36 0.55 -17.45
CA LYS A 220 15.60 1.25 -17.79
C LYS A 220 15.57 2.67 -17.25
N ASP A 221 16.32 2.95 -16.19
CA ASP A 221 16.39 4.31 -15.70
C ASP A 221 17.26 5.15 -16.64
N THR A 222 16.73 6.27 -17.12
CA THR A 222 17.41 7.19 -18.04
C THR A 222 17.71 8.54 -17.37
N GLY A 223 17.56 8.62 -16.05
CA GLY A 223 17.86 9.81 -15.25
C GLY A 223 16.74 10.85 -15.23
N ALA A 224 17.10 12.09 -14.86
CA ALA A 224 16.16 13.16 -14.50
C ALA A 224 15.19 13.62 -15.61
N SER A 225 15.44 13.26 -16.88
CA SER A 225 14.52 13.54 -18.00
C SER A 225 13.25 12.68 -17.97
N HIS A 226 13.22 11.61 -17.16
CA HIS A 226 12.09 10.70 -17.02
C HIS A 226 11.70 10.48 -15.55
N LEU A 227 11.51 11.57 -14.79
CA LEU A 227 11.25 11.54 -13.35
C LEU A 227 10.18 10.52 -12.92
N LYS A 228 9.04 10.46 -13.61
CA LYS A 228 7.94 9.51 -13.29
C LYS A 228 8.39 8.05 -13.35
N ARG A 229 9.27 7.72 -14.30
CA ARG A 229 9.83 6.37 -14.47
C ARG A 229 10.76 6.03 -13.31
N THR A 230 11.60 6.98 -12.92
CA THR A 230 12.50 6.87 -11.77
C THR A 230 11.69 6.69 -10.48
N GLU A 231 10.70 7.54 -10.22
CA GLU A 231 9.81 7.44 -9.04
C GLU A 231 9.10 6.08 -8.97
N SER A 232 8.55 5.60 -10.09
CA SER A 232 7.87 4.29 -10.14
C SER A 232 8.81 3.15 -9.77
N LYS A 233 10.04 3.22 -10.28
CA LYS A 233 11.08 2.23 -9.99
C LYS A 233 11.44 2.25 -8.50
N GLU A 234 11.58 3.44 -7.92
CA GLU A 234 11.87 3.63 -6.50
C GLU A 234 10.74 3.07 -5.62
N TYR A 235 9.47 3.32 -5.94
CA TYR A 235 8.34 2.73 -5.21
C TYR A 235 8.36 1.20 -5.23
N LEU A 236 8.62 0.60 -6.40
CA LEU A 236 8.73 -0.86 -6.52
C LEU A 236 9.93 -1.42 -5.73
N GLN A 237 11.06 -0.72 -5.75
CA GLN A 237 12.24 -1.10 -4.96
C GLN A 237 11.98 -1.02 -3.46
N ALA A 238 11.33 0.06 -3.00
CA ALA A 238 10.95 0.22 -1.60
C ALA A 238 10.03 -0.93 -1.15
N LEU A 239 9.02 -1.27 -1.95
CA LEU A 239 8.13 -2.39 -1.67
C LEU A 239 8.89 -3.74 -1.66
N HIS A 240 9.80 -3.97 -2.61
CA HIS A 240 10.65 -5.16 -2.62
C HIS A 240 11.45 -5.31 -1.32
N TYR A 241 12.14 -4.25 -0.89
CA TYR A 241 12.93 -4.31 0.34
C TYR A 241 12.06 -4.44 1.59
N ARG A 242 10.88 -3.81 1.61
CA ARG A 242 9.90 -4.00 2.67
C ARG A 242 9.45 -5.46 2.77
N LEU A 243 9.24 -6.15 1.65
CA LEU A 243 8.90 -7.57 1.67
C LEU A 243 10.02 -8.42 2.27
N ILE A 244 11.26 -8.20 1.79
CA ILE A 244 12.43 -9.01 2.21
C ILE A 244 12.81 -8.77 3.67
N TYR A 245 12.71 -7.55 4.17
CA TYR A 245 13.23 -7.17 5.48
C TYR A 245 12.16 -6.83 6.53
N GLY A 246 10.93 -6.51 6.12
CA GLY A 246 9.84 -6.12 7.02
C GLY A 246 8.71 -7.15 7.12
N VAL A 247 8.38 -7.84 6.03
CA VAL A 247 7.28 -8.82 5.99
C VAL A 247 7.77 -10.24 6.25
N ARG A 248 8.92 -10.61 5.66
CA ARG A 248 9.57 -11.90 5.90
C ARG A 248 9.95 -12.04 7.38
N THR A 249 9.69 -13.19 7.99
CA THR A 249 9.88 -13.37 9.45
C THR A 249 11.34 -13.46 9.88
N LYS A 250 12.20 -13.93 8.96
CA LYS A 250 13.63 -14.07 9.16
C LYS A 250 14.35 -13.32 8.04
N PRO A 251 15.56 -12.80 8.27
CA PRO A 251 16.40 -12.35 7.17
C PRO A 251 16.71 -13.50 6.23
N ARG A 252 16.88 -13.21 4.94
CA ARG A 252 17.44 -14.19 4.01
C ARG A 252 18.89 -14.39 4.42
N LEU A 253 19.23 -15.58 4.92
CA LEU A 253 20.62 -15.96 5.05
C LEU A 253 21.17 -16.05 3.63
N TYR A 254 21.88 -15.01 3.19
CA TYR A 254 22.77 -15.15 2.06
C TYR A 254 23.79 -16.21 2.46
N CYS A 255 23.61 -17.45 2.00
CA CYS A 255 24.75 -18.33 1.83
C CYS A 255 25.63 -17.67 0.77
N PHE A 256 26.60 -16.87 1.20
CA PHE A 256 27.79 -16.68 0.40
C PHE A 256 28.37 -18.09 0.17
N PRO A 257 28.65 -18.50 -1.08
CA PRO A 257 29.27 -19.80 -1.36
C PRO A 257 30.58 -20.04 -0.61
N ALA A 258 31.19 -18.98 -0.05
CA ALA A 258 32.44 -19.02 0.69
C ALA A 258 32.30 -19.33 2.21
N TRP A 259 31.09 -19.36 2.78
CA TRP A 259 30.88 -19.56 4.22
C TRP A 259 29.74 -20.55 4.50
N CYS A 260 29.89 -21.77 3.99
CA CYS A 260 29.29 -22.93 4.65
C CYS A 260 30.32 -23.47 5.65
N PRO A 261 30.08 -23.43 6.97
CA PRO A 261 30.91 -24.23 7.87
C PRO A 261 30.75 -25.71 7.48
N PRO A 262 31.83 -26.51 7.46
CA PRO A 262 31.75 -27.91 7.13
C PRO A 262 30.74 -28.59 8.05
N ARG A 263 29.89 -29.41 7.44
CA ARG A 263 28.94 -30.27 8.14
C ARG A 263 29.75 -31.13 9.10
N VAL A 264 29.67 -30.84 10.40
CA VAL A 264 30.25 -31.70 11.44
C VAL A 264 29.41 -32.96 11.45
N GLU A 265 29.88 -33.98 10.75
CA GLU A 265 29.42 -35.34 10.99
C GLU A 265 29.87 -35.73 12.39
N VAL A 266 28.90 -35.88 13.28
CA VAL A 266 29.14 -36.48 14.59
C VAL A 266 29.42 -37.95 14.32
N VAL A 267 30.70 -38.27 14.15
CA VAL A 267 31.18 -39.65 14.23
C VAL A 267 31.08 -40.03 15.69
N ALA A 268 30.07 -40.83 16.01
CA ALA A 268 30.07 -41.61 17.23
C ALA A 268 31.17 -42.66 17.09
N ASP A 269 32.32 -42.44 17.72
CA ASP A 269 32.89 -43.48 18.59
C ASP A 269 34.09 -42.96 19.37
N GLY A 270 34.16 -43.39 20.63
CA GLY A 270 35.24 -43.09 21.54
C GLY A 270 36.51 -43.87 21.21
N GLY A 271 37.63 -43.37 21.73
CA GLY A 271 38.89 -44.11 21.77
C GLY A 271 40.09 -43.24 21.44
N LEU A 272 40.72 -42.71 22.49
CA LEU A 272 42.09 -42.21 22.44
C LEU A 272 43.04 -43.35 22.09
N GLU A 273 43.91 -43.18 21.09
CA GLU A 273 45.25 -43.75 21.16
C GLU A 273 46.21 -42.98 20.24
N TRP A 274 47.39 -42.67 20.78
CA TRP A 274 48.51 -42.04 20.09
C TRP A 274 49.45 -43.13 19.57
N SER A 275 49.66 -43.17 18.25
CA SER A 275 50.95 -43.41 17.56
C SER A 275 50.78 -43.10 16.08
#